data_AF-B7RHD9-F1
#
_entry.id   AF-B7RHD9-F1
#
_cell.length_a   1.000
_cell.length_b   1.000
_cell.length_c   1.000
_cell.angle_alpha   90.00
_cell.angle_beta   90.00
_cell.angle_gamma   90.00
#
_symmetry.space_group_name_H-M   'P 1'
#
loop_
_entity.id
_entity.type
_entity.pdbx_description
1 polymer ?
#
loop_
_entity_poly.entity_id
_entity_poly.type
_entity_poly.pdbx_seq_one_letter_code
_entity_poly.pdbx_strand_id
1 'polypeptide(L)'
;MPYWWNTPRTRTGRAPEIRDATVFGRLDEEIDAVDAHNIGWHIVPGITSASAAVAAIGQSLTKRNRNASVRFLTGHDMKGFADHDWAALARPGEVAAIYMGKKSVRFIQGRLIMHGADRATPVTVIENASRPEQRILETTLDRLPADLTEAEMNGPALTFYGLALRAAALASTEILQEEMA
;
A
#
# COMPACT_ATOMS: atom_id res chain seq x y z
N MET A 1 21.11 25.22 17.25
CA MET A 1 20.47 23.93 16.94
C MET A 1 20.00 23.97 15.50
N PRO A 2 20.76 23.41 14.53
CA PRO A 2 20.41 23.51 13.12
C PRO A 2 19.74 22.24 12.59
N TYR A 3 18.81 22.50 11.67
CA TYR A 3 17.88 21.61 10.99
C TYR A 3 18.54 20.68 9.94
N TRP A 4 17.97 19.48 9.76
CA TRP A 4 18.51 18.35 8.96
C TRP A 4 17.90 18.21 7.55
N TRP A 5 17.62 19.29 6.81
CA TRP A 5 17.02 19.18 5.45
C TRP A 5 17.94 19.52 4.27
N ASN A 6 19.26 19.55 4.43
CA ASN A 6 20.12 19.75 3.28
C ASN A 6 21.39 18.91 3.35
N THR A 7 21.44 17.83 2.58
CA THR A 7 22.70 17.13 2.30
C THR A 7 22.76 16.80 0.81
N PRO A 8 23.85 17.17 0.11
CA PRO A 8 23.98 16.93 -1.33
C PRO A 8 24.11 15.43 -1.60
N ARG A 9 23.66 15.01 -2.80
CA ARG A 9 23.84 13.64 -3.34
C ARG A 9 25.30 13.21 -3.17
N THR A 10 25.57 12.31 -2.22
CA THR A 10 26.86 11.65 -2.07
C THR A 10 26.85 10.27 -2.72
N ARG A 11 28.07 9.88 -3.09
CA ARG A 11 28.48 8.90 -4.09
C ARG A 11 28.48 7.46 -3.58
N THR A 12 27.50 7.11 -2.74
CA THR A 12 27.27 5.75 -2.24
C THR A 12 25.99 5.22 -2.87
N GLY A 13 26.01 4.00 -3.40
CA GLY A 13 24.89 3.36 -4.09
C GLY A 13 23.68 3.03 -3.22
N ARG A 14 23.27 3.93 -2.33
CA ARG A 14 22.00 3.84 -1.60
C ARG A 14 20.90 4.38 -2.49
N ALA A 15 20.06 3.49 -3.01
CA ALA A 15 18.68 3.89 -3.27
C ALA A 15 18.09 4.30 -1.91
N PRO A 16 17.62 5.54 -1.71
CA PRO A 16 16.87 5.84 -0.50
C PRO A 16 15.55 5.08 -0.63
N GLU A 17 15.47 3.89 -0.04
CA GLU A 17 14.21 3.23 0.21
C GLU A 17 13.52 4.01 1.33
N ILE A 18 12.79 5.06 0.97
CA ILE A 18 12.03 5.92 1.90
C ILE A 18 10.76 5.19 2.35
N ARG A 19 10.87 3.92 2.73
CA ARG A 19 9.79 3.04 3.17
C ARG A 19 10.35 2.11 4.26
N ASP A 20 9.46 1.59 5.08
CA ASP A 20 9.85 0.62 6.10
C ASP A 20 10.43 -0.66 5.45
N ALA A 21 11.73 -0.90 5.61
CA ALA A 21 12.45 -2.05 5.06
C ALA A 21 11.93 -3.39 5.60
N THR A 22 11.28 -3.38 6.76
CA THR A 22 10.71 -4.59 7.38
C THR A 22 9.44 -5.08 6.67
N VAL A 23 8.81 -4.24 5.83
CA VAL A 23 7.57 -4.58 5.13
C VAL A 23 7.83 -4.78 3.64
N PHE A 24 7.96 -6.05 3.24
CA PHE A 24 8.23 -6.47 1.84
C PHE A 24 9.51 -5.86 1.22
N GLY A 25 10.47 -5.41 2.05
CA GLY A 25 11.73 -4.79 1.62
C GLY A 25 12.93 -5.74 1.53
N ARG A 26 12.76 -7.05 1.78
CA ARG A 26 13.83 -8.06 1.73
C ARG A 26 15.01 -7.77 2.68
N LEU A 27 14.76 -7.05 3.77
CA LEU A 27 15.78 -6.64 4.77
C LEU A 27 16.66 -7.80 5.25
N ASP A 28 16.08 -8.98 5.50
CA ASP A 28 16.84 -10.13 5.99
C ASP A 28 17.92 -10.59 5.00
N GLU A 29 17.69 -10.48 3.69
CA GLU A 29 18.71 -10.84 2.69
C GLU A 29 19.89 -9.86 2.69
N GLU A 30 19.63 -8.58 2.97
CA GLU A 30 20.69 -7.59 3.13
C GLU A 30 21.48 -7.82 4.42
N ILE A 31 20.78 -8.17 5.51
CA ILE A 31 21.39 -8.53 6.80
C ILE A 31 22.29 -9.75 6.64
N ASP A 32 21.79 -10.83 6.02
CA ASP A 32 22.57 -12.05 5.78
C ASP A 32 23.86 -11.75 4.99
N ALA A 33 23.78 -10.86 3.99
CA ALA A 33 24.93 -10.48 3.18
C ALA A 33 26.00 -9.70 3.98
N VAL A 34 25.58 -8.80 4.88
CA VAL A 34 26.52 -8.03 5.73
C VAL A 34 27.07 -8.86 6.88
N ASP A 35 26.25 -9.75 7.46
CA ASP A 35 26.65 -10.69 8.51
C ASP A 35 27.71 -11.67 7.98
N ALA A 36 27.57 -12.15 6.73
CA ALA A 36 28.59 -12.98 6.07
C ALA A 36 29.97 -12.31 5.96
N HIS A 37 30.04 -10.97 6.08
CA HIS A 37 31.26 -10.19 6.04
C HIS A 37 31.62 -9.56 7.40
N ASN A 38 30.93 -9.93 8.49
CA ASN A 38 31.09 -9.35 9.83
C ASN A 38 30.96 -7.80 9.83
N ILE A 39 30.08 -7.25 9.01
CA ILE A 39 29.84 -5.80 8.94
C ILE A 39 28.71 -5.45 9.91
N GLY A 40 28.98 -4.57 10.86
CA GLY A 40 27.96 -4.11 11.82
C GLY A 40 26.86 -3.28 11.16
N TRP A 41 25.62 -3.47 11.61
CA TRP A 41 24.44 -2.79 11.08
C TRP A 41 23.47 -2.36 12.18
N HIS A 42 22.53 -1.47 11.83
CA HIS A 42 21.40 -1.10 12.66
C HIS A 42 20.19 -0.81 11.77
N ILE A 43 19.00 -1.17 12.24
CA ILE A 43 17.74 -0.91 11.53
C ILE A 43 17.16 0.41 12.04
N VAL A 44 16.82 1.30 11.11
CA VAL A 44 16.05 2.52 11.40
C VAL A 44 14.60 2.29 10.95
N PRO A 45 13.62 2.21 11.88
CA PRO A 45 12.22 2.01 11.52
C PRO A 45 11.70 3.14 10.62
N GLY A 46 10.96 2.77 9.57
CA GLY A 46 10.36 3.70 8.62
C GLY A 46 8.84 3.77 8.75
N ILE A 47 8.20 4.67 8.00
CA ILE A 47 6.75 4.65 7.82
C ILE A 47 6.43 3.73 6.64
N THR A 48 5.65 2.67 6.88
CA THR A 48 5.20 1.79 5.80
C THR A 48 4.18 2.48 4.89
N SER A 49 4.16 2.08 3.62
CA SER A 49 3.30 2.68 2.60
C SER A 49 1.81 2.55 2.90
N ALA A 50 1.38 1.48 3.60
CA ALA A 50 0.00 1.37 4.06
C ALA A 50 -0.37 2.41 5.11
N SER A 51 0.53 2.76 6.02
CA SER A 51 0.25 3.80 7.00
C SER A 51 0.14 5.16 6.33
N ALA A 52 1.03 5.46 5.38
CA ALA A 52 0.96 6.70 4.61
C ALA A 52 -0.32 6.78 3.76
N ALA A 53 -0.66 5.69 3.05
CA ALA A 53 -1.82 5.65 2.16
C ALA A 53 -3.15 5.68 2.91
N VAL A 54 -3.27 5.05 4.09
CA VAL A 54 -4.51 5.08 4.86
C VAL A 54 -4.78 6.49 5.43
N ALA A 55 -3.72 7.19 5.81
CA ALA A 55 -3.80 8.58 6.28
C ALA A 55 -4.26 9.51 5.16
N ALA A 56 -3.76 9.31 3.93
CA ALA A 56 -4.17 10.07 2.75
C ALA A 56 -5.67 9.94 2.44
N ILE A 57 -6.30 8.81 2.78
CA ILE A 57 -7.74 8.60 2.58
C ILE A 57 -8.58 8.95 3.82
N GLY A 58 -7.98 9.56 4.84
CA GLY A 58 -8.65 9.96 6.09
C GLY A 58 -9.23 8.78 6.88
N GLN A 59 -8.61 7.61 6.78
CA GLN A 59 -9.03 6.39 7.47
C GLN A 59 -7.94 5.88 8.41
N SER A 60 -8.34 5.05 9.36
CA SER A 60 -7.45 4.15 10.09
C SER A 60 -7.43 2.78 9.40
N LEU A 61 -6.38 1.98 9.59
CA LEU A 61 -6.36 0.59 9.09
C LEU A 61 -7.42 -0.27 9.78
N THR A 62 -7.65 -0.04 11.08
CA THR A 62 -8.68 -0.72 11.88
C THR A 62 -9.62 0.28 12.51
N LYS A 63 -10.90 -0.08 12.64
CA LYS A 63 -11.90 0.74 13.32
C LYS A 63 -12.84 -0.19 14.08
N ARG A 64 -13.12 0.15 15.33
CA ARG A 64 -14.12 -0.55 16.15
C ARG A 64 -15.45 -0.63 15.39
N ASN A 65 -16.07 -1.80 15.38
CA ASN A 65 -17.31 -2.10 14.65
C ASN A 65 -17.19 -2.03 13.11
N ARG A 66 -15.98 -1.91 12.54
CA ARG A 66 -15.71 -2.10 11.10
C ARG A 66 -14.86 -3.34 10.87
N ASN A 67 -13.67 -3.36 11.48
CA ASN A 67 -12.70 -4.44 11.33
C ASN A 67 -11.76 -4.50 12.54
N ALA A 68 -11.50 -5.70 13.03
CA ALA A 68 -10.58 -5.96 14.15
C ALA A 68 -9.15 -6.27 13.67
N SER A 69 -8.97 -6.61 12.40
CA SER A 69 -7.68 -6.96 11.82
C SER A 69 -7.48 -6.31 10.45
N VAL A 70 -6.23 -6.23 10.02
CA VAL A 70 -5.82 -5.86 8.66
C VAL A 70 -4.78 -6.86 8.19
N ARG A 71 -4.89 -7.31 6.94
CA ARG A 71 -3.92 -8.22 6.32
C ARG A 71 -3.02 -7.49 5.33
N PHE A 72 -1.72 -7.69 5.45
CA PHE A 72 -0.74 -7.20 4.49
C PHE A 72 -0.44 -8.31 3.47
N LEU A 73 -0.60 -8.02 2.19
CA LEU A 73 -0.44 -8.96 1.09
C LEU A 73 0.48 -8.38 0.02
N THR A 74 1.23 -9.22 -0.69
CA THR A 74 2.09 -8.82 -1.81
C THR A 74 1.70 -9.54 -3.09
N GLY A 75 1.38 -8.78 -4.13
CA GLY A 75 0.98 -9.26 -5.46
C GLY A 75 2.13 -9.66 -6.39
N HIS A 76 3.38 -9.64 -5.92
CA HIS A 76 4.57 -9.79 -6.76
C HIS A 76 4.88 -11.24 -7.17
N ASP A 77 4.44 -12.25 -6.42
CA ASP A 77 4.74 -13.65 -6.72
C ASP A 77 3.48 -14.50 -6.84
N MET A 78 3.13 -14.86 -8.09
CA MET A 78 1.98 -15.71 -8.40
C MET A 78 2.06 -17.11 -7.77
N LYS A 79 3.26 -17.60 -7.40
CA LYS A 79 3.42 -18.90 -6.73
C LYS A 79 2.95 -18.86 -5.27
N GLY A 80 3.34 -17.84 -4.50
CA GLY A 80 2.87 -17.65 -3.12
C GLY A 80 1.43 -17.13 -3.01
N PHE A 81 0.93 -16.51 -4.08
CA PHE A 81 -0.40 -15.93 -4.14
C PHE A 81 -1.53 -16.97 -4.12
N ALA A 82 -1.26 -18.20 -4.57
CA ALA A 82 -2.21 -19.30 -4.55
C ALA A 82 -2.55 -19.79 -3.12
N ASP A 83 -1.64 -19.58 -2.16
CA ASP A 83 -1.73 -20.08 -0.79
C ASP A 83 -2.38 -19.11 0.20
N HIS A 84 -2.80 -17.92 -0.26
CA HIS A 84 -3.56 -17.02 0.60
C HIS A 84 -4.93 -17.62 0.94
N ASP A 85 -5.34 -17.44 2.19
CA ASP A 85 -6.69 -17.79 2.65
C ASP A 85 -7.71 -16.77 2.12
N TRP A 86 -8.03 -16.93 0.83
CA TRP A 86 -9.00 -16.10 0.10
C TRP A 86 -10.40 -16.22 0.68
N ALA A 87 -10.75 -17.39 1.23
CA ALA A 87 -12.03 -17.61 1.90
C ALA A 87 -12.13 -16.77 3.17
N ALA A 88 -11.05 -16.69 3.96
CA ALA A 88 -11.01 -15.80 5.09
C ALA A 88 -11.12 -14.33 4.68
N LEU A 89 -10.41 -13.91 3.64
CA LEU A 89 -10.41 -12.51 3.20
C LEU A 89 -11.74 -12.10 2.54
N ALA A 90 -12.48 -13.04 1.98
CA ALA A 90 -13.78 -12.79 1.36
C ALA A 90 -14.91 -12.53 2.38
N ARG A 91 -14.67 -12.78 3.68
CA ARG A 91 -15.70 -12.55 4.71
C ARG A 91 -16.06 -11.07 4.84
N PRO A 92 -17.31 -10.73 5.20
CA PRO A 92 -17.71 -9.35 5.44
C PRO A 92 -16.88 -8.68 6.53
N GLY A 93 -16.46 -7.43 6.27
CA GLY A 93 -15.71 -6.62 7.24
C GLY A 93 -14.20 -6.89 7.29
N GLU A 94 -13.68 -7.78 6.44
CA GLU A 94 -12.25 -8.00 6.32
C GLU A 94 -11.58 -6.87 5.53
N VAL A 95 -10.36 -6.52 5.95
CA VAL A 95 -9.59 -5.43 5.34
C VAL A 95 -8.21 -5.95 4.96
N ALA A 96 -7.76 -5.63 3.74
CA ALA A 96 -6.40 -5.92 3.31
C ALA A 96 -5.71 -4.72 2.67
N ALA A 97 -4.40 -4.62 2.91
CA ALA A 97 -3.48 -3.74 2.21
C ALA A 97 -2.64 -4.59 1.24
N ILE A 98 -2.87 -4.43 -0.06
CA ILE A 98 -2.26 -5.24 -1.12
C ILE A 98 -1.18 -4.41 -1.81
N TYR A 99 0.07 -4.79 -1.55
CA TYR A 99 1.28 -4.23 -2.14
C TYR A 99 1.51 -4.86 -3.50
N MET A 100 2.01 -4.09 -4.46
CA MET A 100 2.40 -4.62 -5.79
C MET A 100 1.27 -5.38 -6.51
N GLY A 101 0.00 -5.11 -6.16
CA GLY A 101 -1.17 -5.87 -6.63
C GLY A 101 -1.66 -5.51 -8.04
N LYS A 102 -1.17 -4.41 -8.63
CA LYS A 102 -1.70 -3.87 -9.91
C LYS A 102 -1.72 -4.89 -11.04
N LYS A 103 -0.63 -5.64 -11.24
CA LYS A 103 -0.54 -6.67 -12.29
C LYS A 103 -1.41 -7.90 -12.00
N SER A 104 -1.67 -8.16 -10.72
CA SER A 104 -2.38 -9.34 -10.22
C SER A 104 -3.86 -9.04 -9.90
N VAL A 105 -4.35 -7.84 -10.24
CA VAL A 105 -5.65 -7.33 -9.80
C VAL A 105 -6.83 -8.18 -10.28
N ARG A 106 -6.78 -8.66 -11.54
CA ARG A 106 -7.82 -9.54 -12.09
C ARG A 106 -7.85 -10.89 -11.37
N PHE A 107 -6.68 -11.40 -11.00
CA PHE A 107 -6.58 -12.65 -10.25
C PHE A 107 -7.14 -12.47 -8.83
N ILE A 108 -6.74 -11.41 -8.12
CA ILE A 108 -7.26 -11.07 -6.78
C ILE A 108 -8.78 -10.97 -6.80
N GLN A 109 -9.31 -10.20 -7.74
CA GLN A 109 -10.74 -10.01 -7.93
C GLN A 109 -11.43 -11.37 -8.13
N GLY A 110 -10.95 -12.16 -9.09
CA GLY A 110 -11.54 -13.46 -9.40
C GLY A 110 -11.56 -14.40 -8.20
N ARG A 111 -10.45 -14.48 -7.44
CA ARG A 111 -10.38 -15.30 -6.22
C ARG A 111 -11.34 -14.82 -5.15
N LEU A 112 -11.36 -13.53 -4.84
CA LEU A 112 -12.26 -12.98 -3.83
C LEU A 112 -13.73 -13.24 -4.17
N ILE A 113 -14.15 -12.96 -5.41
CA ILE A 113 -15.52 -13.19 -5.86
C ILE A 113 -15.86 -14.69 -5.83
N MET A 114 -14.95 -15.55 -6.29
CA MET A 114 -15.13 -17.02 -6.26
C MET A 114 -15.31 -17.55 -4.83
N HIS A 115 -14.67 -16.91 -3.85
CA HIS A 115 -14.78 -17.26 -2.43
C HIS A 115 -15.92 -16.52 -1.69
N GLY A 116 -16.79 -15.83 -2.42
CA GLY A 116 -18.01 -15.24 -1.86
C GLY A 116 -17.89 -13.79 -1.40
N ALA A 117 -16.83 -13.08 -1.78
CA ALA A 117 -16.71 -11.65 -1.50
C ALA A 117 -17.83 -10.87 -2.22
N ASP A 118 -18.37 -9.87 -1.54
CA ASP A 118 -19.35 -8.96 -2.15
C ASP A 118 -18.67 -8.14 -3.26
N ARG A 119 -19.25 -8.17 -4.45
CA ARG A 119 -18.80 -7.41 -5.63
C ARG A 119 -18.85 -5.89 -5.39
N ALA A 120 -19.74 -5.45 -4.50
CA ALA A 120 -19.86 -4.06 -4.08
C ALA A 120 -18.85 -3.66 -2.99
N THR A 121 -17.99 -4.58 -2.52
CA THR A 121 -16.99 -4.26 -1.49
C THR A 121 -16.13 -3.08 -1.93
N PRO A 122 -16.00 -2.02 -1.11
CA PRO A 122 -15.19 -0.86 -1.45
C PRO A 122 -13.72 -1.23 -1.63
N VAL A 123 -13.11 -0.67 -2.66
CA VAL A 123 -11.68 -0.77 -2.93
C VAL A 123 -11.14 0.62 -3.19
N THR A 124 -10.04 0.97 -2.51
CA THR A 124 -9.34 2.23 -2.75
C THR A 124 -7.91 1.96 -3.20
N VAL A 125 -7.50 2.53 -4.32
CA VAL A 125 -6.12 2.44 -4.84
C VAL A 125 -5.44 3.78 -4.68
N ILE A 126 -4.27 3.79 -4.04
CA ILE A 126 -3.46 4.99 -3.85
C ILE A 126 -2.15 4.79 -4.60
N GLU A 127 -1.92 5.59 -5.62
CA GLU A 127 -0.67 5.68 -6.36
C GLU A 127 0.20 6.79 -5.79
N ASN A 128 1.51 6.57 -5.72
CA ASN A 128 2.49 7.55 -5.25
C ASN A 128 2.14 8.14 -3.87
N ALA A 129 1.67 7.28 -2.96
CA ALA A 129 1.30 7.70 -1.60
C ALA A 129 2.41 8.57 -0.96
N SER A 130 1.98 9.65 -0.30
CA SER A 130 2.82 10.68 0.33
C SER A 130 3.76 11.46 -0.60
N ARG A 131 3.45 11.53 -1.90
CA ARG A 131 4.19 12.33 -2.88
C ARG A 131 3.28 13.38 -3.54
N PRO A 132 3.83 14.46 -4.12
CA PRO A 132 3.01 15.49 -4.81
C PRO A 132 2.13 14.92 -5.92
N GLU A 133 2.62 13.91 -6.64
CA GLU A 133 1.92 13.21 -7.71
C GLU A 133 0.97 12.09 -7.22
N GLN A 134 0.57 12.14 -5.95
CA GLN A 134 -0.35 11.16 -5.36
C GLN A 134 -1.70 11.18 -6.08
N ARG A 135 -2.21 10.00 -6.38
CA ARG A 135 -3.53 9.82 -7.01
C ARG A 135 -4.33 8.79 -6.22
N ILE A 136 -5.60 9.07 -6.00
CA ILE A 136 -6.53 8.20 -5.29
C ILE A 136 -7.63 7.79 -6.26
N LEU A 137 -7.85 6.48 -6.39
CA LEU A 137 -8.94 5.89 -7.15
C LEU A 137 -9.85 5.13 -6.18
N GLU A 138 -11.08 5.60 -6.05
CA GLU A 138 -12.14 4.88 -5.33
C GLU A 138 -12.97 4.06 -6.31
N THR A 139 -13.19 2.79 -5.99
CA THR A 139 -13.91 1.84 -6.84
C THR A 139 -14.53 0.72 -5.98
N THR A 140 -15.11 -0.28 -6.63
CA THR A 140 -15.62 -1.51 -6.00
C THR A 140 -14.82 -2.70 -6.48
N LEU A 141 -14.91 -3.82 -5.76
CA LEU A 141 -14.27 -5.08 -6.15
C LEU A 141 -14.62 -5.46 -7.59
N ASP A 142 -15.87 -5.26 -8.03
CA ASP A 142 -16.34 -5.60 -9.38
C ASP A 142 -15.70 -4.75 -10.49
N ARG A 143 -15.54 -3.46 -10.22
CA ARG A 143 -15.07 -2.50 -11.22
C ARG A 143 -13.56 -2.32 -11.23
N LEU A 144 -12.89 -2.76 -10.17
CA LEU A 144 -11.48 -2.52 -9.91
C LEU A 144 -10.56 -2.71 -11.13
N PRO A 145 -10.58 -3.81 -11.91
CA PRO A 145 -9.68 -3.94 -13.05
C PRO A 145 -9.99 -2.98 -14.20
N ALA A 146 -11.27 -2.65 -14.41
CA ALA A 146 -11.69 -1.73 -15.46
C ALA A 146 -11.26 -0.31 -15.11
N ASP A 147 -11.64 0.15 -13.92
CA ASP A 147 -11.32 1.50 -13.43
C ASP A 147 -9.81 1.71 -13.30
N LEU A 148 -9.04 0.68 -12.89
CA LEU A 148 -7.58 0.76 -12.82
C LEU A 148 -6.94 0.88 -14.21
N THR A 149 -7.53 0.24 -15.23
CA THR A 149 -7.05 0.34 -16.62
C THR A 149 -7.33 1.74 -17.17
N GLU A 150 -8.54 2.26 -16.93
CA GLU A 150 -8.96 3.59 -17.37
C GLU A 150 -8.18 4.71 -16.67
N ALA A 151 -7.83 4.53 -15.39
CA ALA A 151 -7.07 5.51 -14.65
C ALA A 151 -5.59 5.61 -15.07
N GLU A 152 -5.07 4.70 -15.90
CA GLU A 152 -3.68 4.68 -16.38
C GLU A 152 -2.65 4.94 -15.26
N MET A 153 -2.89 4.35 -14.08
CA MET A 153 -1.95 4.40 -12.98
C MET A 153 -0.71 3.61 -13.38
N ASN A 154 0.45 4.25 -13.51
CA ASN A 154 1.73 3.65 -13.93
C ASN A 154 2.78 3.59 -12.82
N GLY A 155 2.60 4.35 -11.74
CA GLY A 155 3.48 4.39 -10.58
C GLY A 155 3.26 3.26 -9.57
N PRO A 156 4.06 3.24 -8.49
CA PRO A 156 3.84 2.36 -7.34
C PRO A 156 2.48 2.67 -6.70
N ALA A 157 1.63 1.66 -6.58
CA ALA A 157 0.34 1.80 -5.93
C ALA A 157 0.12 0.74 -4.85
N LEU A 158 -0.69 1.14 -3.87
CA LEU A 158 -1.21 0.28 -2.84
C LEU A 158 -2.73 0.18 -3.00
N THR A 159 -3.26 -1.04 -2.94
CA THR A 159 -4.70 -1.28 -3.02
C THR A 159 -5.21 -1.67 -1.64
N PHE A 160 -6.20 -0.94 -1.13
CA PHE A 160 -6.95 -1.33 0.05
C PHE A 160 -8.26 -1.99 -0.35
N TYR A 161 -8.47 -3.20 0.13
CA TYR A 161 -9.74 -3.91 0.05
C TYR A 161 -10.54 -3.71 1.34
N GLY A 162 -11.84 -3.43 1.23
CA GLY A 162 -12.72 -3.21 2.38
C GLY A 162 -12.60 -1.82 3.01
N LEU A 163 -11.86 -0.91 2.39
CA LEU A 163 -11.73 0.49 2.82
C LEU A 163 -12.19 1.44 1.72
N ALA A 164 -13.09 2.34 2.09
CA ALA A 164 -13.56 3.44 1.26
C ALA A 164 -12.90 4.77 1.68
N LEU A 165 -12.82 5.69 0.74
CA LEU A 165 -12.33 7.04 1.00
C LEU A 165 -13.29 7.74 1.98
N ARG A 166 -12.75 8.42 3.00
CA ARG A 166 -13.59 9.24 3.86
C ARG A 166 -14.01 10.48 3.08
N ALA A 167 -15.30 10.79 3.02
CA ALA A 167 -15.83 11.96 2.31
C ALA A 167 -15.10 13.29 2.65
N ALA A 168 -14.66 13.46 3.90
CA ALA A 168 -13.90 14.65 4.32
C ALA A 168 -12.46 14.72 3.74
N ALA A 169 -11.87 13.60 3.32
CA ALA A 169 -10.53 13.57 2.73
C ALA A 169 -10.49 14.15 1.31
N LEU A 170 -11.63 14.15 0.60
CA LEU A 170 -11.78 14.85 -0.68
C LEU A 170 -11.52 16.35 -0.51
N ALA A 171 -12.08 16.97 0.54
CA ALA A 171 -11.91 18.39 0.83
C ALA A 171 -10.48 18.76 1.31
N SER A 172 -9.75 17.83 1.94
CA SER A 172 -8.38 18.08 2.39
C SER A 172 -7.35 18.02 1.26
N THR A 173 -7.64 17.26 0.20
CA THR A 173 -6.76 17.14 -0.97
C THR A 173 -6.70 18.46 -1.75
N GLU A 174 -7.82 19.19 -1.81
CA GLU A 174 -7.90 20.54 -2.41
C GLU A 174 -7.09 21.56 -1.61
N ILE A 175 -7.20 21.56 -0.28
CA ILE A 175 -6.48 22.52 0.60
C ILE A 175 -4.96 22.33 0.53
N LEU A 176 -4.47 21.09 0.51
CA LEU A 176 -3.02 20.82 0.41
C LEU A 176 -2.45 21.19 -0.97
N GLN A 177 -3.26 21.13 -2.03
CA GLN A 177 -2.85 21.59 -3.35
C GLN A 177 -2.77 23.12 -3.43
N GLU A 178 -3.65 23.84 -2.72
CA GLU A 178 -3.59 25.31 -2.61
C GLU A 178 -2.43 25.81 -1.76
N GLU A 179 -2.05 25.12 -0.68
CA GLU A 179 -0.92 25.53 0.17
C GLU A 179 0.47 25.22 -0.44
N MET A 180 0.53 24.31 -1.42
CA MET A 180 1.78 23.91 -2.09
C MET A 180 1.99 24.54 -3.47
N ALA A 181 1.06 25.38 -3.94
CA ALA A 181 1.13 26.14 -5.20
C ALA A 181 1.69 27.55 -4.96
#